data_AF-A0AAU9K0P7-F1
#
_entry.id   AF-A0AAU9K0P7-F1
#
_cell.length_a   1.000
_cell.length_b   1.000
_cell.length_c   1.000
_cell.angle_alpha   90.00
_cell.angle_beta   90.00
_cell.angle_gamma   90.00
#
_symmetry.space_group_name_H-M   'P 1'
#
loop_
_entity.id
_entity.type
_entity.pdbx_description
1 polymer ?
#
loop_
_entity_poly.entity_id
_entity_poly.type
_entity_poly.pdbx_seq_one_letter_code
_entity_poly.pdbx_strand_id
1 'polypeptide(L)'
;MEPDLFDTEDFECTPVASDIPCPDLKEEGGAKPRAVKYTFPSSQQATLFTVTSESLQLLYNFSSAEVSIDAPQSAKFMDFFSAKHLRETISTRNVQLAQFEESDVKKAKLNANPYSLVKGDVKFRNYGAVWMSNISSLYPDLIQQNYLIPTYYFVTLGDPGGYAEYIRHNFQQSCFGEIKGYALFPKASFLIEDVDSKSFRSNEIDAKNILEFSDELLSQMGEPSAMLIVSNIKCKVRDLELNEKYMKSYIAYNILATLKLMARGGNLVIQTSSIFHRGSIELVLYLATLFEKISVIKPFSTVPHGNTRTIVALGYKGNGDLPKIQELCITLETLLKQGKDLENIADFDSVMKNAEFQTYIKKENDNIARYQILSLTRILDFLNPTESKKPLEINKKDIADRCLISWGLKEIQKEEEEENEFVDVQVPAKRPHQPAQRIVEHKEIDFDQIKRMVHIKEKKTNNEKLQSFARKKPEEIAPERSLNLSEHFNTDLKREFNDPMELLRRGKKTKKK
;
A
#
# COMPACT_ATOMS: atom_id res chain seq x y z
N MET A 1 30.71 4.16 3.67
CA MET A 1 29.73 4.99 2.95
C MET A 1 28.67 4.06 2.43
N GLU A 2 27.51 4.03 3.07
CA GLU A 2 26.36 3.29 2.52
C GLU A 2 25.93 3.96 1.21
N PRO A 3 25.66 3.20 0.14
CA PRO A 3 25.10 3.78 -1.08
C PRO A 3 23.74 4.40 -0.75
N ASP A 4 23.57 5.68 -1.04
CA ASP A 4 22.31 6.37 -0.85
C ASP A 4 21.28 5.74 -1.81
N LEU A 5 20.36 4.93 -1.28
CA LEU A 5 19.43 4.16 -2.12
C LEU A 5 18.41 5.02 -2.90
N PHE A 6 18.35 6.34 -2.65
CA PHE A 6 17.65 7.27 -3.55
C PHE A 6 18.35 7.38 -4.92
N ASP A 7 19.60 6.94 -5.03
CA ASP A 7 20.40 6.85 -6.26
C ASP A 7 20.47 5.44 -6.85
N THR A 8 19.77 4.43 -6.32
CA THR A 8 19.76 3.10 -7.01
C THR A 8 18.93 3.07 -8.30
N GLU A 9 18.31 4.18 -8.68
CA GLU A 9 17.87 4.46 -10.05
C GLU A 9 18.99 5.22 -10.79
N ASP A 10 20.17 4.60 -10.94
CA ASP A 10 21.29 5.14 -11.69
C ASP A 10 20.95 5.16 -13.20
N PHE A 11 20.69 6.35 -13.72
CA PHE A 11 20.44 6.61 -15.14
C PHE A 11 21.77 6.88 -15.84
N GLU A 12 22.27 5.94 -16.63
CA GLU A 12 23.14 6.29 -17.76
C GLU A 12 22.24 6.38 -18.98
N CYS A 13 22.20 7.57 -19.58
CA CYS A 13 21.53 7.78 -20.84
C CYS A 13 22.43 7.27 -21.96
N THR A 14 21.96 6.30 -22.73
CA THR A 14 22.58 6.00 -24.02
C THR A 14 22.36 7.20 -24.95
N PRO A 15 23.38 7.67 -25.68
CA PRO A 15 23.22 8.75 -26.64
C PRO A 15 22.44 8.21 -27.84
N VAL A 16 21.12 8.37 -27.84
CA VAL A 16 20.34 8.26 -29.07
C VAL A 16 20.42 9.61 -29.75
N ALA A 17 21.22 9.68 -30.82
CA ALA A 17 21.16 10.78 -31.76
C ALA A 17 19.74 10.81 -32.35
N SER A 18 18.89 11.71 -31.86
CA SER A 18 17.58 11.96 -32.43
C SER A 18 17.65 13.30 -33.15
N ASP A 19 17.70 13.27 -34.48
CA ASP A 19 17.52 14.41 -35.38
C ASP A 19 16.05 14.89 -35.41
N ILE A 20 15.36 14.84 -34.27
CA ILE A 20 13.97 15.31 -34.15
C ILE A 20 14.02 16.78 -33.76
N PRO A 21 13.63 17.73 -34.64
CA PRO A 21 13.58 19.12 -34.27
C PRO A 21 12.60 19.32 -33.11
N CYS A 22 13.10 19.91 -32.03
CA CYS A 22 12.31 20.32 -30.87
C CYS A 22 11.16 21.24 -31.35
N PRO A 23 9.89 20.95 -31.04
CA PRO A 23 8.81 21.88 -31.36
C PRO A 23 8.96 23.15 -30.52
N ASP A 24 9.03 24.30 -31.17
CA ASP A 24 8.92 25.60 -30.52
C ASP A 24 7.55 25.72 -29.85
N LEU A 25 7.49 25.45 -28.55
CA LEU A 25 6.36 25.78 -27.71
C LEU A 25 6.32 27.30 -27.54
N LYS A 26 5.56 27.98 -28.40
CA LYS A 26 5.18 29.37 -28.17
C LYS A 26 4.33 29.43 -26.91
N GLU A 27 4.89 30.02 -25.86
CA GLU A 27 4.13 30.46 -24.68
C GLU A 27 3.13 31.53 -25.11
N GLU A 28 1.88 31.16 -25.34
CA GLU A 28 0.81 32.14 -25.46
C GLU A 28 0.48 32.72 -24.07
N GLY A 29 0.71 34.03 -23.91
CA GLY A 29 -0.08 34.87 -22.99
C GLY A 29 0.56 35.27 -21.66
N GLY A 30 1.46 36.26 -21.69
CA GLY A 30 1.21 37.58 -21.08
C GLY A 30 0.78 37.72 -19.61
N ALA A 31 1.05 36.77 -18.71
CA ALA A 31 0.87 36.98 -17.26
C ALA A 31 2.20 36.75 -16.53
N LYS A 32 2.61 37.71 -15.70
CA LYS A 32 3.77 37.55 -14.80
C LYS A 32 3.60 36.23 -14.04
N PRO A 33 4.60 35.33 -14.03
CA PRO A 33 4.48 34.05 -13.33
C PRO A 33 4.27 34.34 -11.86
N ARG A 34 3.06 34.08 -11.33
CA ARG A 34 2.85 33.98 -9.88
C ARG A 34 3.77 32.87 -9.41
N ALA A 35 4.64 33.16 -8.44
CA ALA A 35 5.46 32.16 -7.79
C ALA A 35 4.54 31.01 -7.31
N VAL A 36 4.63 29.87 -7.99
CA VAL A 36 3.83 28.68 -7.65
C VAL A 36 4.37 28.17 -6.32
N LYS A 37 3.65 28.43 -5.22
CA LYS A 37 4.02 27.92 -3.90
C LYS A 37 3.79 26.41 -3.90
N TYR A 38 4.86 25.63 -4.02
CA TYR A 38 4.78 24.18 -3.92
C TYR A 38 4.44 23.78 -2.48
N THR A 39 3.23 23.29 -2.26
CA THR A 39 2.85 22.64 -1.00
C THR A 39 3.09 21.14 -1.13
N PHE A 40 4.03 20.60 -0.35
CA PHE A 40 4.28 19.16 -0.31
C PHE A 40 3.45 18.54 0.82
N PRO A 41 2.49 17.65 0.48
CA PRO A 41 1.67 17.01 1.50
C PRO A 41 2.51 16.04 2.34
N SER A 42 2.18 15.97 3.63
CA SER A 42 2.70 14.96 4.57
C SER A 42 1.74 13.78 4.76
N SER A 43 0.51 13.89 4.26
CA SER A 43 -0.49 12.83 4.25
C SER A 43 -0.93 12.51 2.83
N GLN A 44 -1.17 11.24 2.56
CA GLN A 44 -1.64 10.74 1.28
C GLN A 44 -2.91 9.92 1.52
N GLN A 45 -3.82 9.90 0.56
CA GLN A 45 -5.00 9.03 0.57
C GLN A 45 -4.87 8.00 -0.53
N ALA A 46 -5.23 6.76 -0.23
CA ALA A 46 -5.28 5.69 -1.20
C ALA A 46 -6.67 5.59 -1.82
N THR A 47 -6.74 5.42 -3.14
CA THR A 47 -7.98 5.08 -3.86
C THR A 47 -8.11 3.55 -3.92
N LEU A 48 -9.12 2.99 -3.25
CA LEU A 48 -9.43 1.56 -3.36
C LEU A 48 -10.42 1.33 -4.51
N PHE A 49 -10.16 0.31 -5.32
CA PHE A 49 -10.99 -0.12 -6.43
C PHE A 49 -11.43 -1.57 -6.24
N THR A 50 -12.70 -1.86 -6.54
CA THR A 50 -13.29 -3.20 -6.48
C THR A 50 -13.83 -3.55 -7.86
N VAL A 51 -13.47 -4.72 -8.37
CA VAL A 51 -14.03 -5.26 -9.63
C VAL A 51 -15.45 -5.73 -9.36
N THR A 52 -16.42 -5.17 -10.08
CA THR A 52 -17.88 -5.36 -9.85
C THR A 52 -18.45 -6.59 -10.55
N SER A 53 -18.11 -6.86 -11.81
CA SER A 53 -18.36 -8.17 -12.43
C SER A 53 -17.66 -8.27 -13.79
N GLU A 54 -16.56 -9.00 -13.86
CA GLU A 54 -16.01 -9.58 -15.09
C GLU A 54 -14.89 -10.54 -14.70
N SER A 55 -14.99 -11.82 -15.10
CA SER A 55 -13.87 -12.74 -15.00
C SER A 55 -12.94 -12.48 -16.18
N LEU A 56 -11.80 -11.83 -15.94
CA LEU A 56 -10.74 -11.76 -16.94
C LEU A 56 -10.12 -13.16 -17.09
N GLN A 57 -10.26 -13.76 -18.26
CA GLN A 57 -9.66 -15.06 -18.56
C GLN A 57 -8.31 -14.84 -19.25
N LEU A 58 -7.28 -15.53 -18.75
CA LEU A 58 -5.98 -15.59 -19.41
C LEU A 58 -6.12 -16.26 -20.79
N LEU A 59 -5.27 -15.89 -21.74
CA LEU A 59 -5.29 -16.46 -23.08
C LEU A 59 -5.10 -17.98 -23.03
N TYR A 60 -5.88 -18.72 -23.82
CA TYR A 60 -5.72 -20.18 -23.92
C TYR A 60 -4.30 -20.57 -24.37
N ASN A 61 -3.74 -19.83 -25.33
CA ASN A 61 -2.39 -19.99 -25.83
C ASN A 61 -1.69 -18.62 -25.87
N PHE A 62 -0.58 -18.47 -25.14
CA PHE A 62 0.18 -17.21 -25.11
C PHE A 62 0.97 -16.97 -26.41
N SER A 63 1.31 -18.01 -27.18
CA SER A 63 2.11 -17.86 -28.40
C SER A 63 1.43 -17.01 -29.48
N SER A 64 0.11 -16.85 -29.43
CA SER A 64 -0.61 -15.97 -30.37
C SER A 64 -0.41 -14.48 -30.10
N ALA A 65 0.16 -14.11 -28.94
CA ALA A 65 0.41 -12.72 -28.53
C ALA A 65 1.90 -12.38 -28.42
N GLU A 66 2.77 -13.24 -28.97
CA GLU A 66 4.21 -12.99 -29.03
C GLU A 66 4.54 -11.80 -29.93
N VAL A 67 5.37 -10.90 -29.42
CA VAL A 67 5.91 -9.75 -30.16
C VAL A 67 7.41 -9.65 -29.94
N SER A 68 8.10 -8.91 -30.81
CA SER A 68 9.49 -8.52 -30.56
C SER A 68 9.57 -7.65 -29.31
N ILE A 69 10.65 -7.78 -28.53
CA ILE A 69 10.86 -6.93 -27.35
C ILE A 69 11.01 -5.45 -27.72
N ASP A 70 11.43 -5.15 -28.95
CA ASP A 70 11.57 -3.79 -29.47
C ASP A 70 10.30 -3.30 -30.18
N ALA A 71 9.23 -4.12 -30.21
CA ALA A 71 8.00 -3.75 -30.87
C ALA A 71 7.40 -2.51 -30.19
N PRO A 72 7.13 -1.42 -30.95
CA PRO A 72 6.58 -0.22 -30.37
C PRO A 72 5.16 -0.46 -29.89
N GLN A 73 4.84 0.08 -28.72
CA GLN A 73 3.47 0.05 -28.24
C GLN A 73 2.54 0.88 -29.11
N SER A 74 1.31 0.39 -29.29
CA SER A 74 0.27 1.17 -29.93
C SER A 74 -0.13 2.36 -29.07
N ALA A 75 0.28 3.57 -29.47
CA ALA A 75 0.01 4.82 -28.76
C ALA A 75 -1.47 5.05 -28.46
N LYS A 76 -2.36 4.61 -29.37
CA LYS A 76 -3.81 4.70 -29.20
C LYS A 76 -4.31 3.97 -27.95
N PHE A 77 -3.67 2.87 -27.56
CA PHE A 77 -4.10 2.08 -26.41
C PHE A 77 -3.61 2.67 -25.09
N MET A 78 -2.38 3.17 -25.08
CA MET A 78 -1.83 3.85 -23.91
C MET A 78 -2.67 5.07 -23.51
N ASP A 79 -3.33 5.72 -24.47
CA ASP A 79 -4.17 6.90 -24.22
C ASP A 79 -5.43 6.59 -23.38
N PHE A 80 -5.91 5.34 -23.39
CA PHE A 80 -7.00 4.90 -22.50
C PHE A 80 -6.58 4.80 -21.03
N PHE A 81 -5.29 4.59 -20.75
CA PHE A 81 -4.79 4.35 -19.39
C PHE A 81 -3.84 5.43 -18.89
N SER A 82 -3.48 6.41 -19.72
CA SER A 82 -2.70 7.56 -19.31
C SER A 82 -2.82 8.67 -20.36
N ALA A 83 -2.72 9.93 -19.97
CA ALA A 83 -2.76 11.04 -20.91
C ALA A 83 -1.43 11.16 -21.68
N LYS A 84 -1.52 11.19 -23.01
CA LYS A 84 -0.38 11.32 -23.93
C LYS A 84 0.62 12.41 -23.52
N HIS A 85 0.12 13.63 -23.32
CA HIS A 85 0.95 14.79 -22.98
C HIS A 85 1.75 14.60 -21.69
N LEU A 86 1.24 13.83 -20.71
CA LEU A 86 1.97 13.56 -19.46
C LEU A 86 3.15 12.62 -19.73
N ARG A 87 2.93 11.52 -20.48
CA ARG A 87 4.00 10.59 -20.85
C ARG A 87 5.08 11.26 -21.69
N GLU A 88 4.67 12.06 -22.68
CA GLU A 88 5.60 12.83 -23.51
C GLU A 88 6.40 13.83 -22.67
N THR A 89 5.75 14.54 -21.75
CA THR A 89 6.45 15.47 -20.84
C THR A 89 7.49 14.75 -19.99
N ILE A 90 7.16 13.59 -19.40
CA ILE A 90 8.12 12.80 -18.62
C ILE A 90 9.32 12.40 -19.48
N SER A 91 9.07 11.88 -20.70
CA SER A 91 10.13 11.52 -21.65
C SER A 91 11.02 12.71 -21.98
N THR A 92 10.44 13.86 -22.33
CA THR A 92 11.19 15.09 -22.61
C THR A 92 12.02 15.54 -21.41
N ARG A 93 11.49 15.50 -20.19
CA ARG A 93 12.25 15.88 -18.99
C ARG A 93 13.41 14.95 -18.71
N ASN A 94 13.24 13.64 -18.92
CA ASN A 94 14.33 12.67 -18.78
C ASN A 94 15.43 12.91 -19.84
N VAL A 95 15.06 13.19 -21.09
CA VAL A 95 16.02 13.56 -22.15
C VAL A 95 16.76 14.85 -21.80
N GLN A 96 16.11 15.83 -21.16
CA GLN A 96 16.79 17.04 -20.69
C GLN A 96 17.78 16.73 -19.56
N LEU A 97 17.41 15.90 -18.59
CA LEU A 97 18.30 15.49 -17.51
C LEU A 97 19.53 14.72 -18.01
N ALA A 98 19.37 13.96 -19.10
CA ALA A 98 20.46 13.24 -19.78
C ALA A 98 21.61 14.13 -20.26
N GLN A 99 21.37 15.44 -20.42
CA GLN A 99 22.36 16.40 -20.92
C GLN A 99 23.32 16.89 -19.84
N PHE A 100 23.07 16.58 -18.57
CA PHE A 100 23.88 17.00 -17.43
C PHE A 100 24.75 15.88 -16.92
N GLU A 101 25.85 16.25 -16.26
CA GLU A 101 26.74 15.32 -15.58
C GLU A 101 25.99 14.55 -14.48
N GLU A 102 26.21 13.24 -14.43
CA GLU A 102 25.51 12.35 -13.50
C GLU A 102 25.66 12.79 -12.04
N SER A 103 26.86 13.24 -11.65
CA SER A 103 27.13 13.70 -10.27
C SER A 103 26.34 14.94 -9.87
N ASP A 104 26.03 15.82 -10.82
CA ASP A 104 25.22 17.02 -10.59
C ASP A 104 23.75 16.66 -10.55
N VAL A 105 23.30 15.76 -11.45
CA VAL A 105 21.94 15.21 -11.42
C VAL A 105 21.64 14.53 -10.09
N LYS A 106 22.58 13.74 -9.54
CA LYS A 106 22.46 13.10 -8.22
C LYS A 106 22.25 14.10 -7.09
N LYS A 107 23.09 15.13 -7.03
CA LYS A 107 22.94 16.22 -6.04
C LYS A 107 21.61 16.97 -6.22
N ALA A 108 21.23 17.26 -7.47
CA ALA A 108 19.97 17.94 -7.77
C ALA A 108 18.75 17.09 -7.39
N LYS A 109 18.77 15.77 -7.62
CA LYS A 109 17.75 14.83 -7.17
C LYS A 109 17.58 14.84 -5.65
N LEU A 110 18.68 14.77 -4.91
CA LEU A 110 18.66 14.82 -3.45
C LEU A 110 18.09 16.16 -2.95
N ASN A 111 18.51 17.27 -3.56
CA ASN A 111 18.06 18.61 -3.20
C ASN A 111 16.58 18.85 -3.58
N ALA A 112 16.14 18.35 -4.72
CA ALA A 112 14.76 18.47 -5.20
C ALA A 112 13.78 17.63 -4.38
N ASN A 113 14.20 16.47 -3.87
CA ASN A 113 13.33 15.56 -3.13
C ASN A 113 12.90 16.15 -1.77
N PRO A 114 11.59 16.45 -1.57
CA PRO A 114 11.08 16.98 -0.30
C PRO A 114 11.13 15.95 0.84
N TYR A 115 11.12 14.65 0.53
CA TYR A 115 11.06 13.56 1.49
C TYR A 115 12.42 12.93 1.81
N SER A 116 13.52 13.54 1.36
CA SER A 116 14.87 12.96 1.50
C SER A 116 15.30 12.75 2.95
N LEU A 117 14.76 13.54 3.88
CA LEU A 117 15.08 13.48 5.32
C LEU A 117 14.18 12.51 6.12
N VAL A 118 13.24 11.81 5.48
CA VAL A 118 12.38 10.79 6.12
C VAL A 118 13.18 9.50 6.36
N LYS A 119 14.31 9.62 7.06
CA LYS A 119 15.31 8.59 7.34
C LYS A 119 16.02 8.80 8.69
N GLY A 120 16.17 10.05 9.14
CA GLY A 120 17.13 10.41 10.20
C GLY A 120 16.76 10.01 11.63
N ASP A 121 15.46 9.89 11.95
CA ASP A 121 14.96 9.82 13.34
C ASP A 121 14.07 8.59 13.60
N VAL A 122 14.44 7.42 13.07
CA VAL A 122 13.64 6.19 13.22
C VAL A 122 14.42 5.06 13.87
N LYS A 123 13.76 4.34 14.79
CA LYS A 123 14.29 3.19 15.53
C LYS A 123 14.64 1.96 14.68
N PHE A 124 14.46 2.03 13.36
CA PHE A 124 14.67 0.91 12.45
C PHE A 124 16.05 0.96 11.82
N ARG A 125 16.66 -0.22 11.66
CA ARG A 125 17.95 -0.42 11.00
C ARG A 125 17.82 -0.30 9.48
N ASN A 126 16.69 -0.72 8.91
CA ASN A 126 16.50 -0.77 7.46
C ASN A 126 15.49 0.28 6.97
N TYR A 127 15.82 0.94 5.86
CA TYR A 127 14.90 1.88 5.20
C TYR A 127 13.59 1.24 4.74
N GLY A 128 13.61 -0.06 4.41
CA GLY A 128 12.39 -0.81 4.07
C GLY A 128 11.32 -0.69 5.15
N ALA A 129 11.71 -0.53 6.42
CA ALA A 129 10.76 -0.35 7.51
C ALA A 129 10.02 0.99 7.43
N VAL A 130 10.71 2.06 7.05
CA VAL A 130 10.07 3.37 6.80
C VAL A 130 9.10 3.29 5.64
N TRP A 131 9.48 2.58 4.57
CA TRP A 131 8.58 2.35 3.45
C TRP A 131 7.32 1.58 3.86
N MET A 132 7.48 0.49 4.62
CA MET A 132 6.34 -0.24 5.17
C MET A 132 5.49 0.59 6.12
N SER A 133 6.08 1.48 6.91
CA SER A 133 5.30 2.36 7.79
C SER A 133 4.38 3.28 7.02
N ASN A 134 4.87 3.86 5.92
CA ASN A 134 4.07 4.70 5.05
C ASN A 134 2.94 3.88 4.41
N ILE A 135 3.26 2.72 3.84
CA ILE A 135 2.24 1.82 3.26
C ILE A 135 1.20 1.38 4.29
N SER A 136 1.62 0.93 5.46
CA SER A 136 0.73 0.53 6.56
C SER A 136 -0.17 1.67 7.02
N SER A 137 0.34 2.92 7.08
CA SER A 137 -0.47 4.09 7.42
C SER A 137 -1.54 4.41 6.37
N LEU A 138 -1.29 4.09 5.09
CA LEU A 138 -2.23 4.29 3.99
C LEU A 138 -3.34 3.23 3.95
N TYR A 139 -3.05 2.04 4.48
CA TYR A 139 -3.94 0.89 4.46
C TYR A 139 -4.02 0.27 5.86
N PRO A 140 -4.89 0.79 6.75
CA PRO A 140 -5.07 0.25 8.09
C PRO A 140 -5.42 -1.25 8.10
N ASP A 141 -6.04 -1.74 7.03
CA ASP A 141 -6.43 -3.14 6.87
C ASP A 141 -5.31 -4.06 6.36
N LEU A 142 -4.11 -3.52 6.11
CA LEU A 142 -3.01 -4.27 5.49
C LEU A 142 -2.43 -5.36 6.39
N ILE A 143 -2.24 -5.05 7.67
CA ILE A 143 -1.66 -5.96 8.66
C ILE A 143 -2.72 -6.20 9.74
N GLN A 144 -3.68 -7.07 9.44
CA GLN A 144 -4.75 -7.42 10.37
C GLN A 144 -4.57 -8.83 10.93
N GLN A 145 -4.82 -8.98 12.24
CA GLN A 145 -4.88 -10.30 12.84
C GLN A 145 -6.17 -11.00 12.41
N ASN A 146 -6.04 -12.12 11.71
CA ASN A 146 -7.13 -13.07 11.60
C ASN A 146 -7.13 -13.96 12.85
N TYR A 147 -8.03 -13.68 13.80
CA TYR A 147 -8.10 -14.42 15.07
C TYR A 147 -8.43 -15.92 14.91
N LEU A 148 -8.87 -16.36 13.73
CA LEU A 148 -9.07 -17.77 13.42
C LEU A 148 -7.76 -18.48 13.07
N ILE A 149 -6.69 -17.73 12.81
CA ILE A 149 -5.38 -18.26 12.43
C ILE A 149 -4.43 -18.06 13.63
N PRO A 150 -3.93 -19.15 14.24
CA PRO A 150 -3.09 -19.07 15.44
C PRO A 150 -1.71 -18.46 15.17
N THR A 151 -1.24 -18.56 13.93
CA THR A 151 0.08 -18.07 13.50
C THR A 151 -0.08 -17.11 12.33
N TYR A 152 0.37 -15.87 12.49
CA TYR A 152 0.40 -14.89 11.42
C TYR A 152 1.65 -15.11 10.55
N TYR A 153 1.44 -15.70 9.37
CA TYR A 153 2.50 -15.91 8.40
C TYR A 153 2.62 -14.71 7.45
N PHE A 154 3.83 -14.18 7.28
CA PHE A 154 4.13 -13.20 6.24
C PHE A 154 5.31 -13.63 5.38
N VAL A 155 5.32 -13.19 4.12
CA VAL A 155 6.36 -13.51 3.14
C VAL A 155 6.89 -12.22 2.53
N THR A 156 8.21 -12.13 2.40
CA THR A 156 8.90 -11.03 1.73
C THR A 156 9.65 -11.54 0.51
N LEU A 157 9.48 -10.88 -0.63
CA LEU A 157 10.13 -11.25 -1.91
C LEU A 157 10.99 -10.09 -2.40
N GLY A 158 12.31 -10.27 -2.48
CA GLY A 158 13.25 -9.27 -2.97
C GLY A 158 13.64 -8.18 -1.95
N ASP A 159 13.11 -8.24 -0.73
CA ASP A 159 13.49 -7.32 0.36
C ASP A 159 14.55 -7.95 1.29
N PRO A 160 15.59 -7.20 1.66
CA PRO A 160 16.66 -7.68 2.54
C PRO A 160 16.31 -7.66 4.04
N GLY A 161 15.05 -7.51 4.42
CA GLY A 161 14.58 -7.64 5.80
C GLY A 161 13.98 -6.37 6.39
N GLY A 162 14.03 -5.22 5.73
CA GLY A 162 13.42 -4.00 6.28
C GLY A 162 11.90 -4.10 6.41
N TYR A 163 11.24 -4.82 5.51
CA TYR A 163 9.80 -5.06 5.62
C TYR A 163 9.49 -5.97 6.81
N ALA A 164 10.32 -7.01 6.98
CA ALA A 164 10.19 -7.93 8.10
C ALA A 164 10.47 -7.25 9.45
N GLU A 165 11.42 -6.32 9.51
CA GLU A 165 11.72 -5.50 10.69
C GLU A 165 10.48 -4.74 11.17
N TYR A 166 9.83 -4.02 10.24
CA TYR A 166 8.64 -3.25 10.55
C TYR A 166 7.49 -4.14 11.02
N ILE A 167 7.20 -5.21 10.27
CA ILE A 167 6.10 -6.13 10.60
C ILE A 167 6.33 -6.73 11.99
N ARG A 168 7.53 -7.22 12.30
CA ARG A 168 7.85 -7.74 13.63
C ARG A 168 7.68 -6.69 14.71
N HIS A 169 8.35 -5.55 14.58
CA HIS A 169 8.36 -4.53 15.63
C HIS A 169 6.94 -3.99 15.93
N ASN A 170 6.17 -3.66 14.88
CA ASN A 170 4.89 -2.98 15.05
C ASN A 170 3.72 -3.94 15.25
N PHE A 171 3.75 -5.13 14.64
CA PHE A 171 2.65 -6.08 14.76
C PHE A 171 2.77 -6.99 15.98
N GLN A 172 3.98 -7.33 16.44
CA GLN A 172 4.17 -8.17 17.63
C GLN A 172 3.54 -7.58 18.89
N GLN A 173 3.46 -6.24 18.99
CA GLN A 173 2.80 -5.59 20.11
C GLN A 173 1.27 -5.70 20.08
N SER A 174 0.69 -5.96 18.90
CA SER A 174 -0.76 -5.97 18.68
C SER A 174 -1.33 -7.38 18.43
N CYS A 175 -0.47 -8.36 18.17
CA CYS A 175 -0.85 -9.74 17.85
C CYS A 175 -0.91 -10.60 19.11
N PHE A 176 -2.02 -11.31 19.32
CA PHE A 176 -2.14 -12.31 20.41
C PHE A 176 -1.54 -13.69 20.06
N GLY A 177 -1.08 -13.87 18.81
CA GLY A 177 -0.57 -15.15 18.30
C GLY A 177 0.91 -15.09 17.88
N GLU A 178 1.42 -16.23 17.41
CA GLU A 178 2.79 -16.33 16.90
C GLU A 178 2.91 -15.61 15.55
N ILE A 179 3.99 -14.89 15.31
CA ILE A 179 4.30 -14.30 14.00
C ILE A 179 5.45 -15.09 13.38
N LYS A 180 5.30 -15.53 12.12
CA LYS A 180 6.35 -16.19 11.33
C LYS A 180 6.56 -15.45 10.02
N GLY A 181 7.80 -15.12 9.72
CA GLY A 181 8.17 -14.41 8.52
C GLY A 181 9.09 -15.25 7.66
N TYR A 182 8.90 -15.24 6.35
CA TYR A 182 9.78 -15.90 5.40
C TYR A 182 10.29 -14.90 4.36
N ALA A 183 11.48 -15.14 3.82
CA ALA A 183 12.11 -14.23 2.87
C ALA A 183 12.80 -14.98 1.73
N LEU A 184 12.53 -14.56 0.50
CA LEU A 184 13.27 -14.95 -0.70
C LEU A 184 13.97 -13.71 -1.24
N PHE A 185 15.30 -13.66 -1.19
CA PHE A 185 16.08 -12.51 -1.66
C PHE A 185 17.44 -12.92 -2.26
N PRO A 186 18.04 -12.09 -3.13
CA PRO A 186 19.34 -12.40 -3.73
C PRO A 186 20.47 -12.45 -2.70
N LYS A 187 21.42 -13.38 -2.85
CA LYS A 187 22.54 -13.72 -1.92
C LYS A 187 23.34 -12.56 -1.28
N ALA A 188 23.17 -11.32 -1.72
CA ALA A 188 24.00 -10.17 -1.36
C ALA A 188 23.40 -9.24 -0.27
N SER A 189 22.36 -9.64 0.46
CA SER A 189 21.70 -8.70 1.38
C SER A 189 21.42 -9.25 2.79
N PHE A 190 21.43 -8.31 3.73
CA PHE A 190 21.36 -8.45 5.18
C PHE A 190 20.28 -9.45 5.65
N LEU A 191 20.51 -10.11 6.79
CA LEU A 191 19.57 -11.00 7.45
C LEU A 191 19.18 -10.36 8.78
N ILE A 192 17.89 -10.25 9.05
CA ILE A 192 17.43 -10.09 10.43
C ILE A 192 17.41 -11.48 11.04
N GLU A 193 18.42 -11.76 11.88
CA GLU A 193 18.63 -13.05 12.54
C GLU A 193 17.43 -13.51 13.40
N ASP A 194 16.51 -12.59 13.75
CA ASP A 194 15.34 -12.83 14.61
C ASP A 194 14.01 -13.05 13.87
N VAL A 195 14.01 -13.08 12.54
CA VAL A 195 12.87 -13.62 11.82
C VAL A 195 13.20 -15.08 11.62
N ASP A 196 12.38 -16.01 12.15
CA ASP A 196 12.33 -17.45 11.82
C ASP A 196 12.07 -17.66 10.31
N SER A 197 12.93 -17.05 9.51
CA SER A 197 12.91 -16.92 8.08
C SER A 197 13.96 -17.89 7.60
N LYS A 198 13.50 -19.06 7.16
CA LYS A 198 14.30 -19.78 6.18
C LYS A 198 14.48 -18.85 4.98
N SER A 199 15.69 -18.35 4.83
CA SER A 199 16.08 -17.49 3.74
C SER A 199 16.52 -18.36 2.58
N PHE A 200 15.82 -18.22 1.47
CA PHE A 200 16.15 -18.96 0.26
C PHE A 200 17.05 -18.06 -0.57
N ARG A 201 18.28 -18.52 -0.77
CA ARG A 201 19.31 -17.77 -1.46
C ARG A 201 19.32 -18.20 -2.92
N SER A 202 18.70 -17.39 -3.78
CA SER A 202 18.88 -17.52 -5.23
C SER A 202 19.78 -16.40 -5.75
N ASN A 203 20.44 -16.61 -6.89
CA ASN A 203 21.16 -15.54 -7.56
C ASN A 203 20.18 -14.56 -8.25
N GLU A 204 18.99 -15.06 -8.62
CA GLU A 204 17.92 -14.33 -9.32
C GLU A 204 16.56 -14.77 -8.79
N ILE A 205 15.56 -13.89 -8.84
CA ILE A 205 14.18 -14.23 -8.50
C ILE A 205 13.46 -14.54 -9.81
N ASP A 206 13.28 -15.83 -10.10
CA ASP A 206 12.63 -16.36 -11.30
C ASP A 206 11.44 -17.27 -10.94
N ALA A 207 10.72 -17.77 -11.94
CA ALA A 207 9.53 -18.60 -11.73
C ALA A 207 9.86 -19.89 -10.97
N LYS A 208 11.01 -20.51 -11.27
CA LYS A 208 11.46 -21.76 -10.67
C LYS A 208 11.78 -21.57 -9.18
N ASN A 209 12.57 -20.57 -8.83
CA ASN A 209 12.97 -20.30 -7.46
C ASN A 209 11.76 -19.94 -6.59
N ILE A 210 10.78 -19.22 -7.15
CA ILE A 210 9.53 -18.93 -6.44
C ILE A 210 8.71 -20.21 -6.20
N LEU A 211 8.64 -21.11 -7.17
CA LEU A 211 7.94 -22.39 -7.01
C LEU A 211 8.58 -23.25 -5.93
N GLU A 212 9.90 -23.44 -5.99
CA GLU A 212 10.66 -24.23 -5.02
C GLU A 212 10.55 -23.65 -3.60
N PHE A 213 10.71 -22.32 -3.49
CA PHE A 213 10.47 -21.58 -2.24
C PHE A 213 9.05 -21.84 -1.72
N SER A 214 8.05 -21.68 -2.58
CA SER A 214 6.66 -21.81 -2.19
C SER A 214 6.30 -23.26 -1.81
N ASP A 215 6.88 -24.27 -2.46
CA ASP A 215 6.70 -25.68 -2.09
C ASP A 215 7.26 -25.97 -0.71
N GLU A 216 8.47 -25.48 -0.42
CA GLU A 216 9.06 -25.69 0.91
C GLU A 216 8.27 -24.96 2.00
N LEU A 217 7.80 -23.73 1.77
CA LEU A 217 6.94 -23.02 2.72
C LEU A 217 5.60 -23.73 2.93
N LEU A 218 4.97 -24.18 1.85
CA LEU A 218 3.71 -24.90 1.93
C LEU A 218 3.87 -26.21 2.73
N SER A 219 5.00 -26.90 2.60
CA SER A 219 5.32 -28.09 3.40
C SER A 219 5.44 -27.79 4.90
N GLN A 220 5.86 -26.59 5.28
CA GLN A 220 5.98 -26.14 6.67
C GLN A 220 4.64 -25.64 7.22
N MET A 221 3.85 -24.94 6.42
CA MET A 221 2.54 -24.42 6.82
C MET A 221 1.46 -25.52 6.79
N GLY A 222 1.67 -26.61 6.05
CA GLY A 222 0.69 -27.68 5.82
C GLY A 222 -0.38 -27.30 4.79
N GLU A 223 -0.91 -26.08 4.88
CA GLU A 223 -1.87 -25.50 3.95
C GLU A 223 -1.57 -24.01 3.68
N PRO A 224 -2.07 -23.41 2.58
CA PRO A 224 -1.87 -21.99 2.29
C PRO A 224 -2.37 -21.10 3.44
N SER A 225 -1.43 -20.49 4.16
CA SER A 225 -1.67 -19.80 5.43
C SER A 225 -1.05 -18.39 5.49
N ALA A 226 -0.37 -17.94 4.44
CA ALA A 226 0.23 -16.60 4.41
C ALA A 226 -0.87 -15.52 4.43
N MET A 227 -0.77 -14.59 5.38
CA MET A 227 -1.70 -13.46 5.54
C MET A 227 -1.20 -12.19 4.87
N LEU A 228 0.10 -12.08 4.63
CA LEU A 228 0.71 -10.96 3.94
C LEU A 228 1.86 -11.42 3.05
N ILE A 229 1.86 -11.00 1.79
CA ILE A 229 3.02 -11.10 0.90
C ILE A 229 3.42 -9.67 0.52
N VAL A 230 4.69 -9.31 0.73
CA VAL A 230 5.25 -8.01 0.35
C VAL A 230 6.42 -8.24 -0.60
N SER A 231 6.42 -7.54 -1.74
CA SER A 231 7.42 -7.75 -2.79
C SER A 231 8.06 -6.47 -3.27
N ASN A 232 9.38 -6.52 -3.41
CA ASN A 232 10.23 -5.51 -4.02
C ASN A 232 11.31 -6.21 -4.85
N ILE A 233 10.88 -6.96 -5.85
CA ILE A 233 11.80 -7.60 -6.80
C ILE A 233 12.38 -6.50 -7.71
N LYS A 234 13.67 -6.19 -7.52
CA LYS A 234 14.34 -5.14 -8.28
C LYS A 234 14.65 -5.60 -9.71
N CYS A 235 14.28 -4.79 -10.69
CA CYS A 235 14.74 -4.94 -12.06
C CYS A 235 16.04 -4.13 -12.26
N LYS A 236 17.04 -4.74 -12.88
CA LYS A 236 18.34 -4.10 -13.19
C LYS A 236 18.30 -3.29 -14.50
N VAL A 237 17.23 -3.42 -15.27
CA VAL A 237 17.08 -2.74 -16.56
C VAL A 237 16.77 -1.27 -16.33
N ARG A 238 17.58 -0.40 -16.94
CA ARG A 238 17.48 1.06 -16.85
C ARG A 238 16.48 1.67 -17.84
N ASP A 239 16.37 1.10 -19.04
CA ASP A 239 15.41 1.55 -20.04
C ASP A 239 13.98 1.40 -19.49
N LEU A 240 13.20 2.48 -19.48
CA LEU A 240 11.93 2.52 -18.78
C LEU A 240 10.87 1.61 -19.41
N GLU A 241 10.89 1.48 -20.74
CA GLU A 241 9.94 0.65 -21.47
C GLU A 241 10.28 -0.83 -21.27
N LEU A 242 11.55 -1.19 -21.47
CA LEU A 242 12.04 -2.54 -21.24
C LEU A 242 11.88 -2.94 -19.76
N ASN A 243 12.15 -2.04 -18.82
CA ASN A 243 11.93 -2.26 -17.40
C ASN A 243 10.50 -2.69 -17.13
N GLU A 244 9.50 -2.02 -17.70
CA GLU A 244 8.10 -2.41 -17.55
C GLU A 244 7.82 -3.83 -18.09
N LYS A 245 8.41 -4.20 -19.24
CA LYS A 245 8.30 -5.56 -19.80
C LYS A 245 8.84 -6.63 -18.84
N TYR A 246 9.96 -6.37 -18.16
CA TYR A 246 10.48 -7.25 -17.10
C TYR A 246 9.61 -7.24 -15.84
N MET A 247 9.11 -6.08 -15.41
CA MET A 247 8.26 -5.97 -14.22
C MET A 247 6.93 -6.71 -14.37
N LYS A 248 6.44 -6.89 -15.61
CA LYS A 248 5.30 -7.77 -15.92
C LYS A 248 5.52 -9.19 -15.40
N SER A 249 6.71 -9.76 -15.64
CA SER A 249 7.08 -11.09 -15.12
C SER A 249 7.08 -11.09 -13.59
N TYR A 250 7.56 -10.03 -12.94
CA TYR A 250 7.57 -9.96 -11.48
C TYR A 250 6.18 -9.80 -10.86
N ILE A 251 5.24 -9.14 -11.54
CA ILE A 251 3.84 -9.16 -11.12
C ILE A 251 3.27 -10.58 -11.23
N ALA A 252 3.55 -11.30 -12.33
CA ALA A 252 3.11 -12.69 -12.51
C ALA A 252 3.70 -13.63 -11.44
N TYR A 253 4.97 -13.44 -11.09
CA TYR A 253 5.67 -14.14 -10.01
C TYR A 253 5.01 -13.93 -8.63
N ASN A 254 4.57 -12.71 -8.35
CA ASN A 254 3.84 -12.39 -7.13
C ASN A 254 2.45 -13.05 -7.09
N ILE A 255 1.77 -13.09 -8.23
CA ILE A 255 0.50 -13.82 -8.37
C ILE A 255 0.73 -15.32 -8.15
N LEU A 256 1.80 -15.89 -8.71
CA LEU A 256 2.17 -17.30 -8.52
C LEU A 256 2.38 -17.64 -7.03
N ALA A 257 3.16 -16.83 -6.31
CA ALA A 257 3.37 -16.98 -4.87
C ALA A 257 2.05 -16.85 -4.10
N THR A 258 1.21 -15.88 -4.47
CA THR A 258 -0.11 -15.65 -3.86
C THR A 258 -1.01 -16.87 -3.98
N LEU A 259 -1.19 -17.41 -5.19
CA LEU A 259 -2.06 -18.56 -5.44
C LEU A 259 -1.61 -19.81 -4.69
N LYS A 260 -0.31 -19.93 -4.40
CA LYS A 260 0.28 -21.10 -3.75
C LYS A 260 0.34 -21.00 -2.22
N LEU A 261 0.54 -19.80 -1.67
CA LEU A 261 0.86 -19.61 -0.26
C LEU A 261 -0.23 -18.88 0.54
N MET A 262 -1.05 -18.04 -0.10
CA MET A 262 -1.92 -17.10 0.60
C MET A 262 -3.23 -17.72 1.09
N ALA A 263 -3.59 -17.43 2.33
CA ALA A 263 -4.89 -17.75 2.89
C ALA A 263 -5.98 -16.77 2.38
N ARG A 264 -7.24 -17.21 2.38
CA ARG A 264 -8.38 -16.31 2.13
C ARG A 264 -8.37 -15.14 3.11
N GLY A 265 -8.62 -13.93 2.61
CA GLY A 265 -8.51 -12.69 3.37
C GLY A 265 -7.10 -12.15 3.51
N GLY A 266 -6.07 -12.85 3.01
CA GLY A 266 -4.69 -12.34 2.99
C GLY A 266 -4.50 -11.14 2.06
N ASN A 267 -3.41 -10.40 2.26
CA ASN A 267 -3.10 -9.18 1.54
C ASN A 267 -1.79 -9.29 0.76
N LEU A 268 -1.68 -8.57 -0.37
CA LEU A 268 -0.51 -8.54 -1.24
C LEU A 268 -0.07 -7.10 -1.48
N VAL A 269 1.25 -6.85 -1.42
CA VAL A 269 1.86 -5.58 -1.78
C VAL A 269 2.98 -5.85 -2.79
N ILE A 270 2.93 -5.19 -3.95
CA ILE A 270 3.94 -5.32 -5.00
C ILE A 270 4.49 -3.94 -5.32
N GLN A 271 5.78 -3.71 -5.11
CA GLN A 271 6.47 -2.58 -5.71
C GLN A 271 6.79 -2.92 -7.17
N THR A 272 6.32 -2.08 -8.08
CA THR A 272 6.47 -2.21 -9.53
C THR A 272 6.94 -0.90 -10.18
N SER A 273 7.05 -0.86 -11.50
CA SER A 273 7.37 0.34 -12.27
C SER A 273 6.13 0.89 -12.99
N SER A 274 6.32 1.48 -14.17
CA SER A 274 5.22 1.95 -15.01
C SER A 274 4.22 0.84 -15.33
N ILE A 275 2.97 1.22 -15.57
CA ILE A 275 1.87 0.31 -15.93
C ILE A 275 1.11 0.95 -17.09
N PHE A 276 1.70 0.89 -18.28
CA PHE A 276 1.18 1.44 -19.52
C PHE A 276 1.01 0.38 -20.61
N HIS A 277 1.84 -0.67 -20.60
CA HIS A 277 1.73 -1.82 -21.50
C HIS A 277 0.42 -2.56 -21.28
N ARG A 278 -0.17 -3.06 -22.37
CA ARG A 278 -1.41 -3.85 -22.33
C ARG A 278 -1.30 -5.04 -21.37
N GLY A 279 -0.27 -5.86 -21.52
CA GLY A 279 -0.03 -6.99 -20.61
C GLY A 279 0.12 -6.58 -19.14
N SER A 280 0.71 -5.41 -18.85
CA SER A 280 0.79 -4.89 -17.47
C SER A 280 -0.60 -4.52 -16.93
N ILE A 281 -1.41 -3.83 -17.74
CA ILE A 281 -2.78 -3.45 -17.38
C ILE A 281 -3.67 -4.68 -17.19
N GLU A 282 -3.55 -5.68 -18.06
CA GLU A 282 -4.26 -6.96 -17.95
C GLU A 282 -3.86 -7.71 -16.68
N LEU A 283 -2.57 -7.72 -16.31
CA LEU A 283 -2.13 -8.34 -15.05
C LEU A 283 -2.72 -7.62 -13.83
N VAL A 284 -2.78 -6.28 -13.86
CA VAL A 284 -3.38 -5.51 -12.77
C VAL A 284 -4.89 -5.80 -12.67
N LEU A 285 -5.60 -5.90 -13.80
CA LEU A 285 -7.01 -6.29 -13.80
C LEU A 285 -7.20 -7.72 -13.33
N TYR A 286 -6.38 -8.67 -13.81
CA TYR A 286 -6.42 -10.06 -13.35
C TYR A 286 -6.21 -10.14 -11.84
N LEU A 287 -5.19 -9.45 -11.31
CA LEU A 287 -4.94 -9.34 -9.89
C LEU A 287 -6.15 -8.75 -9.15
N ALA A 288 -6.80 -7.72 -9.71
CA ALA A 288 -8.02 -7.15 -9.15
C ALA A 288 -9.20 -8.14 -9.06
N THR A 289 -9.24 -9.16 -9.92
CA THR A 289 -10.26 -10.22 -9.83
C THR A 289 -10.00 -11.18 -8.66
N LEU A 290 -8.74 -11.35 -8.25
CA LEU A 290 -8.31 -12.27 -7.19
C LEU A 290 -8.53 -11.70 -5.77
N PHE A 291 -8.66 -10.37 -5.65
CA PHE A 291 -8.77 -9.65 -4.38
C PHE A 291 -10.07 -8.85 -4.29
N GLU A 292 -10.52 -8.54 -3.07
CA GLU A 292 -11.70 -7.71 -2.83
C GLU A 292 -11.48 -6.26 -3.27
N LYS A 293 -10.29 -5.73 -3.00
CA LYS A 293 -9.92 -4.35 -3.33
C LYS A 293 -8.49 -4.31 -3.84
N ILE A 294 -8.22 -3.39 -4.77
CA ILE A 294 -6.87 -3.04 -5.18
C ILE A 294 -6.64 -1.53 -5.11
N SER A 295 -5.38 -1.12 -5.03
CA SER A 295 -4.92 0.26 -5.12
C SER A 295 -3.61 0.30 -5.91
N VAL A 296 -3.44 1.33 -6.74
CA VAL A 296 -2.20 1.64 -7.44
C VAL A 296 -1.77 3.02 -6.99
N ILE A 297 -0.62 3.11 -6.32
CA ILE A 297 -0.18 4.35 -5.67
C ILE A 297 1.32 4.54 -5.77
N LYS A 298 1.78 5.79 -5.74
CA LYS A 298 3.19 6.12 -5.50
C LYS A 298 3.35 6.66 -4.07
N PRO A 299 3.87 5.86 -3.13
CA PRO A 299 4.01 6.29 -1.73
C PRO A 299 5.09 7.37 -1.59
N PHE A 300 4.91 8.35 -0.69
CA PHE A 300 5.90 9.41 -0.42
C PHE A 300 7.29 8.93 0.03
N SER A 301 7.34 7.73 0.63
CA SER A 301 8.58 7.00 0.94
C SER A 301 9.30 6.43 -0.30
N THR A 302 8.88 6.74 -1.52
CA THR A 302 9.61 6.40 -2.76
C THR A 302 10.09 7.67 -3.46
N VAL A 303 11.04 7.50 -4.38
CA VAL A 303 11.66 8.61 -5.09
C VAL A 303 10.62 9.34 -5.96
N PRO A 304 10.33 10.63 -5.75
CA PRO A 304 9.24 11.35 -6.43
C PRO A 304 9.32 11.38 -7.96
N HIS A 305 10.54 11.49 -8.50
CA HIS A 305 10.80 11.59 -9.94
C HIS A 305 10.91 10.22 -10.65
N GLY A 306 11.05 9.14 -9.88
CA GLY A 306 11.16 7.79 -10.41
C GLY A 306 9.84 7.24 -10.94
N ASN A 307 9.92 6.18 -11.75
CA ASN A 307 8.75 5.50 -12.32
C ASN A 307 8.13 4.45 -11.38
N THR A 308 8.67 4.30 -10.16
CA THR A 308 8.21 3.35 -9.15
C THR A 308 6.78 3.60 -8.71
N ARG A 309 6.04 2.50 -8.54
CA ARG A 309 4.64 2.43 -8.10
C ARG A 309 4.48 1.25 -7.17
N THR A 310 3.39 1.25 -6.42
CA THR A 310 3.02 0.16 -5.52
C THR A 310 1.60 -0.27 -5.84
N ILE A 311 1.42 -1.55 -6.08
CA ILE A 311 0.12 -2.19 -6.13
C ILE A 311 -0.16 -2.77 -4.75
N VAL A 312 -1.29 -2.41 -4.15
CA VAL A 312 -1.78 -2.98 -2.89
C VAL A 312 -3.08 -3.71 -3.19
N ALA A 313 -3.15 -4.98 -2.83
CA ALA A 313 -4.28 -5.86 -3.06
C ALA A 313 -4.75 -6.42 -1.70
N LEU A 314 -6.01 -6.19 -1.37
CA LEU A 314 -6.58 -6.47 -0.05
C LEU A 314 -7.68 -7.52 -0.14
N GLY A 315 -7.66 -8.48 0.78
CA GLY A 315 -8.68 -9.52 0.90
C GLY A 315 -8.65 -10.53 -0.25
N TYR A 316 -7.68 -11.44 -0.26
CA TYR A 316 -7.60 -12.50 -1.25
C TYR A 316 -8.83 -13.41 -1.22
N LYS A 317 -9.50 -13.60 -2.36
CA LYS A 317 -10.76 -14.36 -2.46
C LYS A 317 -10.55 -15.87 -2.46
N GLY A 318 -9.31 -16.34 -2.65
CA GLY A 318 -9.00 -17.78 -2.72
C GLY A 318 -9.50 -18.44 -4.00
N ASN A 319 -9.41 -17.73 -5.12
CA ASN A 319 -9.67 -18.20 -6.48
C ASN A 319 -8.45 -17.89 -7.37
N GLY A 320 -8.33 -18.59 -8.51
CA GLY A 320 -7.26 -18.37 -9.47
C GLY A 320 -6.83 -19.67 -10.17
N ASP A 321 -6.25 -19.54 -11.36
CA ASP A 321 -5.75 -20.67 -12.15
C ASP A 321 -4.24 -20.81 -11.96
N LEU A 322 -3.84 -21.60 -10.96
CA LEU A 322 -2.42 -21.81 -10.62
C LEU A 322 -1.62 -22.42 -11.80
N PRO A 323 -2.07 -23.50 -12.46
CA PRO A 323 -1.39 -24.02 -13.65
C PRO A 323 -1.19 -22.96 -14.74
N LYS A 324 -2.21 -22.15 -15.02
CA LYS A 324 -2.12 -21.15 -16.08
C LYS A 324 -1.20 -19.99 -15.74
N ILE A 325 -1.18 -19.55 -14.49
CA ILE A 325 -0.21 -18.54 -14.03
C ILE A 325 1.22 -19.10 -14.05
N GLN A 326 1.41 -20.37 -13.70
CA GLN A 326 2.73 -21.01 -13.82
C GLN A 326 3.19 -21.06 -15.28
N GLU A 327 2.32 -21.42 -16.22
CA GLU A 327 2.59 -21.37 -17.66
C GLU A 327 2.94 -19.95 -18.12
N LEU A 328 2.20 -18.94 -17.68
CA LEU A 328 2.46 -17.53 -17.99
C LEU A 328 3.85 -17.10 -17.53
N CYS A 329 4.22 -17.42 -16.28
CA CYS A 329 5.53 -17.09 -15.72
C CYS A 329 6.67 -17.70 -16.54
N ILE A 330 6.56 -18.99 -16.89
CA ILE A 330 7.57 -19.69 -17.71
C ILE A 330 7.64 -19.08 -19.12
N THR A 331 6.49 -18.76 -19.71
CA THR A 331 6.41 -18.18 -21.05
C THR A 331 7.05 -16.81 -21.11
N LEU A 332 6.71 -15.90 -20.19
CA LEU A 332 7.30 -14.57 -20.10
C LEU A 332 8.82 -14.64 -19.92
N GLU A 333 9.30 -15.49 -19.02
CA GLU A 333 10.74 -15.67 -18.78
C GLU A 333 11.46 -16.18 -20.04
N THR A 334 10.86 -17.16 -20.72
CA THR A 334 11.42 -17.74 -21.95
C THR A 334 11.49 -16.72 -23.08
N LEU A 335 10.42 -15.95 -23.29
CA LEU A 335 10.36 -14.93 -24.33
C LEU A 335 11.34 -13.79 -24.08
N LEU A 336 11.45 -13.30 -22.84
CA LEU A 336 12.41 -12.25 -22.51
C LEU A 336 13.85 -12.68 -22.78
N LYS A 337 14.22 -13.94 -22.51
CA LYS A 337 15.53 -14.51 -22.86
C LYS A 337 15.78 -14.58 -24.37
N GLN A 338 14.71 -14.62 -25.17
CA GLN A 338 14.76 -14.66 -26.63
C GLN A 338 14.65 -13.28 -27.29
N GLY A 339 14.64 -12.19 -26.52
CA GLY A 339 14.41 -10.84 -27.07
C GLY A 339 12.98 -10.66 -27.60
N LYS A 340 12.01 -11.36 -26.98
CA LYS A 340 10.58 -11.26 -27.26
C LYS A 340 9.81 -10.89 -26.01
N ASP A 341 8.54 -10.55 -26.19
CA ASP A 341 7.60 -10.27 -25.11
C ASP A 341 6.17 -10.73 -25.47
N LEU A 342 5.26 -10.73 -24.51
CA LEU A 342 3.81 -10.90 -24.72
C LEU A 342 3.11 -9.55 -24.77
N GLU A 343 2.49 -9.20 -25.89
CA GLU A 343 1.69 -7.97 -25.99
C GLU A 343 0.46 -8.05 -25.07
N ASN A 344 -0.20 -9.21 -25.08
CA ASN A 344 -1.39 -9.53 -24.30
C ASN A 344 -1.21 -10.85 -23.55
N ILE A 345 -1.77 -10.92 -22.34
CA ILE A 345 -1.85 -12.10 -21.48
C ILE A 345 -3.30 -12.57 -21.27
N ALA A 346 -4.27 -11.72 -21.62
CA ALA A 346 -5.69 -11.99 -21.50
C ALA A 346 -6.44 -11.41 -22.72
N ASP A 347 -7.76 -11.62 -22.77
CA ASP A 347 -8.60 -10.91 -23.73
C ASP A 347 -8.67 -9.42 -23.37
N PHE A 348 -7.95 -8.61 -24.14
CA PHE A 348 -7.89 -7.17 -23.93
C PHE A 348 -9.24 -6.48 -24.12
N ASP A 349 -10.16 -7.06 -24.91
CA ASP A 349 -11.50 -6.50 -25.07
C ASP A 349 -12.26 -6.49 -23.74
N SER A 350 -11.97 -7.43 -22.84
CA SER A 350 -12.53 -7.45 -21.49
C SER A 350 -12.05 -6.26 -20.66
N VAL A 351 -10.78 -5.85 -20.80
CA VAL A 351 -10.27 -4.61 -20.19
C VAL A 351 -11.00 -3.39 -20.74
N MET A 352 -11.23 -3.37 -22.06
CA MET A 352 -11.90 -2.26 -22.74
C MET A 352 -13.40 -2.16 -22.47
N LYS A 353 -14.06 -3.26 -22.05
CA LYS A 353 -15.45 -3.25 -21.60
C LYS A 353 -15.59 -2.74 -20.17
N ASN A 354 -14.54 -2.88 -19.35
CA ASN A 354 -14.52 -2.43 -17.97
C ASN A 354 -14.23 -0.91 -17.86
N ALA A 355 -15.25 -0.09 -18.07
CA ALA A 355 -15.12 1.38 -18.02
C ALA A 355 -14.72 1.91 -16.64
N GLU A 356 -15.16 1.24 -15.56
CA GLU A 356 -14.81 1.60 -14.18
C GLU A 356 -13.32 1.42 -13.93
N PHE A 357 -12.77 0.26 -14.31
CA PHE A 357 -11.34 -0.03 -14.20
C PHE A 357 -10.49 0.91 -15.07
N GLN A 358 -10.90 1.16 -16.32
CA GLN A 358 -10.23 2.12 -17.20
C GLN A 358 -10.14 3.51 -16.58
N THR A 359 -11.27 4.01 -16.06
CA THR A 359 -11.33 5.32 -15.42
C THR A 359 -10.42 5.37 -14.19
N TYR A 360 -10.47 4.33 -13.36
CA TYR A 360 -9.64 4.20 -12.17
C TYR A 360 -8.14 4.19 -12.51
N ILE A 361 -7.69 3.26 -13.36
CA ILE A 361 -6.27 3.10 -13.65
C ILE A 361 -5.72 4.32 -14.39
N LYS A 362 -6.51 4.94 -15.28
CA LYS A 362 -6.14 6.18 -15.96
C LYS A 362 -5.94 7.32 -14.97
N LYS A 363 -6.88 7.48 -14.02
CA LYS A 363 -6.79 8.51 -12.99
C LYS A 363 -5.53 8.32 -12.14
N GLU A 364 -5.25 7.12 -11.66
CA GLU A 364 -4.07 6.86 -10.83
C GLU A 364 -2.76 7.03 -11.62
N ASN A 365 -2.69 6.54 -12.85
CA ASN A 365 -1.55 6.75 -13.74
C ASN A 365 -1.29 8.24 -13.99
N ASP A 366 -2.34 9.02 -14.28
CA ASP A 366 -2.20 10.45 -14.55
C ASP A 366 -1.83 11.25 -13.29
N ASN A 367 -2.32 10.85 -12.11
CA ASN A 367 -1.94 11.46 -10.84
C ASN A 367 -0.46 11.24 -10.53
N ILE A 368 0.02 10.01 -10.66
CA ILE A 368 1.42 9.65 -10.47
C ILE A 368 2.29 10.42 -11.48
N ALA A 369 1.89 10.47 -12.75
CA ALA A 369 2.64 11.15 -13.80
C ALA A 369 2.75 12.68 -13.55
N ARG A 370 1.68 13.34 -13.10
CA ARG A 370 1.74 14.77 -12.74
C ARG A 370 2.73 15.04 -11.62
N TYR A 371 2.74 14.20 -10.60
CA TYR A 371 3.68 14.32 -9.48
C TYR A 371 5.13 14.05 -9.93
N GLN A 372 5.32 13.10 -10.84
CA GLN A 372 6.62 12.81 -11.44
C GLN A 372 7.15 14.00 -12.26
N ILE A 373 6.31 14.60 -13.11
CA ILE A 373 6.65 15.80 -13.91
C ILE A 373 7.05 16.95 -13.01
N LEU A 374 6.28 17.20 -11.94
CA LEU A 374 6.59 18.22 -10.96
C LEU A 374 7.98 18.00 -10.35
N SER A 375 8.29 16.77 -9.99
CA SER A 375 9.57 16.39 -9.38
C SER A 375 10.74 16.51 -10.37
N LEU A 376 10.57 16.05 -11.61
CA LEU A 376 11.57 16.18 -12.68
C LEU A 376 11.85 17.65 -13.03
N THR A 377 10.81 18.47 -13.12
CA THR A 377 10.94 19.91 -13.37
C THR A 377 11.74 20.58 -12.26
N ARG A 378 11.47 20.22 -11.01
CA ARG A 378 12.22 20.75 -9.86
C ARG A 378 13.69 20.37 -9.90
N ILE A 379 14.04 19.15 -10.34
CA ILE A 379 15.45 18.76 -10.52
C ILE A 379 16.14 19.65 -11.56
N LEU A 380 15.48 19.90 -12.69
CA LEU A 380 16.01 20.79 -13.73
C LEU A 380 16.20 22.23 -13.22
N ASP A 381 15.29 22.72 -12.38
CA ASP A 381 15.43 24.05 -11.74
C ASP A 381 16.67 24.13 -10.83
N PHE A 382 17.06 23.02 -10.17
CA PHE A 382 18.30 22.95 -9.38
C PHE A 382 19.55 22.87 -10.25
N LEU A 383 19.48 22.25 -11.42
CA LEU A 383 20.62 22.11 -12.35
C LEU A 383 20.89 23.41 -13.11
N ASN A 384 19.84 24.14 -13.50
CA ASN A 384 19.93 25.39 -14.24
C ASN A 384 19.16 26.52 -13.53
N PRO A 385 19.64 27.00 -12.37
CA PRO A 385 18.98 28.06 -11.64
C PRO A 385 19.07 29.37 -12.45
N THR A 386 17.91 29.89 -12.84
CA THR A 386 17.79 31.26 -13.40
C THR A 386 17.15 32.17 -12.35
N GLU A 387 17.36 33.48 -12.43
CA GLU A 387 16.77 34.43 -11.46
C GLU A 387 15.24 34.32 -11.38
N SER A 388 14.58 33.93 -12.48
CA SER A 388 13.14 33.69 -12.55
C SER A 388 12.70 32.27 -12.15
N LYS A 389 13.62 31.32 -12.01
CA LYS A 389 13.35 29.90 -11.66
C LYS A 389 14.22 29.40 -10.49
N LYS A 390 14.52 30.25 -9.51
CA LYS A 390 15.22 29.77 -8.30
C LYS A 390 14.39 28.69 -7.62
N PRO A 391 14.98 27.53 -7.26
CA PRO A 391 14.25 26.48 -6.59
C PRO A 391 13.72 27.01 -5.25
N LEU A 392 12.42 26.83 -5.02
CA LEU A 392 11.82 27.16 -3.74
C LEU A 392 12.52 26.37 -2.63
N GLU A 393 12.99 27.08 -1.61
CA GLU A 393 13.55 26.47 -0.41
C GLU A 393 12.41 25.77 0.36
N ILE A 394 12.60 24.48 0.66
CA ILE A 394 11.63 23.67 1.38
C ILE A 394 12.22 23.31 2.72
N ASN A 395 11.45 23.48 3.80
CA ASN A 395 11.79 22.91 5.09
C ASN A 395 11.57 21.39 5.08
N LYS A 396 12.58 20.66 4.61
CA LYS A 396 12.55 19.18 4.52
C LYS A 396 12.42 18.50 5.88
N LYS A 397 12.93 19.14 6.94
CA LYS A 397 12.86 18.62 8.30
C LYS A 397 11.42 18.61 8.80
N ASP A 398 10.72 19.72 8.64
CA ASP A 398 9.29 19.82 8.99
C ASP A 398 8.43 18.82 8.20
N ILE A 399 8.70 18.63 6.90
CA ILE A 399 8.01 17.59 6.11
C ILE A 399 8.30 16.21 6.67
N ALA A 400 9.56 15.91 6.98
CA ALA A 400 9.94 14.61 7.52
C ALA A 400 9.29 14.34 8.87
N ASP A 401 9.31 15.30 9.78
CA ASP A 401 8.67 15.20 11.09
C ASP A 401 7.16 14.93 10.95
N ARG A 402 6.46 15.68 10.09
CA ARG A 402 5.03 15.45 9.84
C ARG A 402 4.74 14.08 9.24
N CYS A 403 5.57 13.60 8.31
CA CYS A 403 5.44 12.24 7.77
C CYS A 403 5.63 11.19 8.87
N LEU A 404 6.72 11.28 9.64
CA LEU A 404 7.03 10.33 10.70
C LEU A 404 5.95 10.30 11.79
N ILE A 405 5.38 11.45 12.16
CA ILE A 405 4.23 11.53 13.06
C ILE A 405 3.01 10.84 12.43
N SER A 406 2.68 11.17 11.18
CA SER A 406 1.50 10.59 10.50
C SER A 406 1.60 9.07 10.30
N TRP A 407 2.82 8.53 10.21
CA TRP A 407 3.07 7.10 10.04
C TRP A 407 3.26 6.35 11.37
N GLY A 408 3.06 7.05 12.51
CA GLY A 408 3.17 6.47 13.85
C GLY A 408 4.60 6.10 14.25
N LEU A 409 5.60 6.77 13.67
CA LEU A 409 7.02 6.52 13.95
C LEU A 409 7.64 7.52 14.93
N LYS A 410 7.01 8.68 15.12
CA LYS A 410 7.43 9.73 16.06
C LYS A 410 6.22 10.24 16.84
N GLU A 411 6.39 10.49 18.12
CA GLU A 411 5.36 11.12 18.96
C GLU A 411 5.28 12.62 18.72
N ILE A 412 4.10 13.20 18.89
CA ILE A 412 3.92 14.65 18.87
C ILE A 412 4.58 15.20 20.15
N GLN A 413 5.71 15.89 20.00
CA GLN A 413 6.22 16.71 21.09
C GLN A 413 5.25 17.87 21.28
N LYS A 414 4.48 17.84 22.37
CA LYS A 414 3.83 19.05 22.87
C LYS A 414 4.97 19.91 23.41
N GLU A 415 5.29 20.99 22.71
CA GLU A 415 6.03 22.07 23.35
C GLU A 415 5.15 22.52 24.53
N GLU A 416 5.58 22.20 25.75
CA GLU A 416 5.11 22.92 26.92
C GLU A 416 5.61 24.35 26.70
N GLU A 417 4.74 25.21 26.16
CA GLU A 417 4.91 26.65 26.28
C GLU A 417 4.94 26.92 27.78
N GLU A 418 6.14 27.05 28.33
CA GLU A 418 6.37 27.58 29.66
C GLU A 418 5.62 28.91 29.74
N GLU A 419 4.53 28.95 30.52
CA GLU A 419 3.98 30.17 31.09
C GLU A 419 5.05 30.81 32.00
N ASN A 420 6.08 31.41 31.39
CA ASN A 420 6.98 32.35 32.01
C ASN A 420 6.50 33.78 31.68
N GLU A 421 5.23 34.06 31.95
CA GLU A 421 4.72 35.42 32.20
C GLU A 421 4.17 35.48 33.63
N PHE A 422 5.06 35.37 34.63
CA PHE A 422 4.78 35.94 35.94
C PHE A 422 5.01 37.46 35.87
N VAL A 423 3.98 38.18 35.46
CA VAL A 423 3.81 39.59 35.78
C VAL A 423 3.43 39.68 37.26
N ASP A 424 4.25 40.42 38.03
CA ASP A 424 3.98 40.82 39.40
C ASP A 424 2.56 41.39 39.55
N VAL A 425 1.65 40.59 40.14
CA VAL A 425 0.38 41.11 40.67
C VAL A 425 0.36 40.85 42.16
N GLN A 426 0.44 41.95 42.90
CA GLN A 426 0.39 42.02 44.35
C GLN A 426 -0.84 41.30 44.91
N VAL A 427 -0.58 40.41 45.87
CA VAL A 427 -1.57 39.70 46.67
C VAL A 427 -2.27 40.65 47.65
N PRO A 428 -3.62 40.70 47.71
CA PRO A 428 -4.33 41.16 48.89
C PRO A 428 -4.66 39.97 49.82
N ALA A 429 -4.46 40.19 51.11
CA ALA A 429 -4.52 39.17 52.15
C ALA A 429 -5.91 38.56 52.44
N LYS A 430 -5.89 37.23 52.64
CA LYS A 430 -6.74 36.31 53.44
C LYS A 430 -8.20 36.69 53.83
N ARG A 431 -9.10 35.71 53.62
CA ARG A 431 -10.07 35.25 54.65
C ARG A 431 -10.05 33.72 54.78
N PRO A 432 -10.16 33.14 55.99
CA PRO A 432 -10.17 31.70 56.19
C PRO A 432 -11.60 31.14 56.10
N HIS A 433 -11.80 30.06 55.33
CA HIS A 433 -13.00 29.24 55.44
C HIS A 433 -12.65 27.74 55.46
N GLN A 434 -13.42 27.02 56.26
CA GLN A 434 -13.20 25.70 56.85
C GLN A 434 -13.15 24.54 55.84
N PRO A 435 -12.49 23.42 56.17
CA PRO A 435 -12.47 22.22 55.33
C PRO A 435 -13.80 21.46 55.43
N ALA A 436 -14.46 21.25 54.29
CA ALA A 436 -15.51 20.25 54.17
C ALA A 436 -14.86 18.87 54.02
N GLN A 437 -14.99 18.02 55.05
CA GLN A 437 -14.65 16.61 54.99
C GLN A 437 -15.62 15.89 54.04
N ARG A 438 -15.11 15.35 52.94
CA ARG A 438 -15.82 14.34 52.14
C ARG A 438 -15.35 12.96 52.60
N ILE A 439 -16.25 12.24 53.26
CA ILE A 439 -16.11 10.81 53.56
C ILE A 439 -16.21 10.05 52.23
N VAL A 440 -15.16 9.32 51.87
CA VAL A 440 -15.19 8.32 50.79
C VAL A 440 -15.45 6.97 51.45
N GLU A 441 -16.64 6.42 51.25
CA GLU A 441 -16.92 5.02 51.60
C GLU A 441 -16.24 4.11 50.57
N HIS A 442 -15.23 3.36 51.00
CA HIS A 442 -14.71 2.23 50.25
C HIS A 442 -15.71 1.07 50.34
N LYS A 443 -16.34 0.70 49.23
CA LYS A 443 -16.99 -0.61 49.09
C LYS A 443 -15.94 -1.60 48.55
N GLU A 444 -15.56 -2.56 49.38
CA GLU A 444 -14.79 -3.73 48.96
C GLU A 444 -15.58 -4.57 47.95
N ILE A 445 -14.90 -5.02 46.90
CA ILE A 445 -15.46 -5.86 45.85
C ILE A 445 -15.43 -7.32 46.35
N ASP A 446 -16.61 -7.95 46.43
CA ASP A 446 -16.76 -9.35 46.84
C ASP A 446 -16.46 -10.31 45.67
N PHE A 447 -15.25 -10.87 45.67
CA PHE A 447 -14.77 -11.82 44.66
C PHE A 447 -15.48 -13.20 44.71
N ASP A 448 -16.20 -13.52 45.77
CA ASP A 448 -16.93 -14.80 45.89
C ASP A 448 -18.29 -14.77 45.19
N GLN A 449 -18.80 -13.59 44.82
CA GLN A 449 -19.95 -13.44 43.94
C GLN A 449 -19.60 -13.74 42.48
N ILE A 450 -18.40 -13.34 42.04
CA ILE A 450 -17.91 -13.54 40.66
C ILE A 450 -17.59 -15.02 40.40
N LYS A 451 -17.03 -15.73 41.38
CA LYS A 451 -16.73 -17.17 41.25
C LYS A 451 -17.96 -18.06 41.10
N ARG A 452 -19.15 -17.62 41.52
CA ARG A 452 -20.40 -18.37 41.35
C ARG A 452 -21.04 -18.20 39.96
N MET A 453 -20.64 -17.18 39.19
CA MET A 453 -21.16 -16.96 37.83
C MET A 453 -20.45 -17.81 36.77
N VAL A 454 -19.27 -18.38 37.07
CA VAL A 454 -18.49 -19.20 36.13
C VAL A 454 -18.53 -20.66 36.58
N HIS A 455 -19.68 -21.31 36.43
CA HIS A 455 -19.80 -22.77 36.45
C HIS A 455 -20.69 -23.22 35.27
N ILE A 456 -20.09 -23.33 34.09
CA ILE A 456 -20.67 -24.08 32.98
C ILE A 456 -19.98 -25.46 32.95
N LYS A 457 -20.82 -26.48 33.10
CA LYS A 457 -20.51 -27.91 33.15
C LYS A 457 -19.60 -28.38 32.00
N GLU A 458 -18.49 -29.01 32.37
CA GLU A 458 -17.78 -29.93 31.47
C GLU A 458 -18.70 -31.10 31.09
N LYS A 459 -19.00 -31.23 29.79
CA LYS A 459 -19.54 -32.47 29.21
C LYS A 459 -18.44 -33.13 28.40
N LYS A 460 -18.01 -34.31 28.87
CA LYS A 460 -17.25 -35.29 28.10
C LYS A 460 -18.06 -35.71 26.87
N THR A 461 -17.52 -35.50 25.67
CA THR A 461 -17.93 -36.22 24.46
C THR A 461 -16.72 -36.60 23.64
N ASN A 462 -16.79 -37.82 23.13
CA ASN A 462 -15.72 -38.63 22.55
C ASN A 462 -15.11 -38.07 21.25
N ASN A 463 -13.85 -38.48 21.02
CA ASN A 463 -13.15 -38.50 19.74
C ASN A 463 -14.03 -38.94 18.58
N GLU A 464 -14.33 -38.03 17.64
CA GLU A 464 -14.52 -38.35 16.21
C GLU A 464 -14.03 -37.16 15.36
N LYS A 465 -13.45 -37.49 14.20
CA LYS A 465 -12.62 -36.64 13.32
C LYS A 465 -13.28 -35.31 12.92
N LEU A 466 -12.65 -34.19 13.27
CA LEU A 466 -12.95 -32.87 12.70
C LEU A 466 -12.39 -32.80 11.26
N GLN A 467 -13.28 -32.91 10.28
CA GLN A 467 -12.98 -32.59 8.88
C GLN A 467 -12.95 -31.07 8.65
N SER A 468 -12.12 -30.66 7.69
CA SER A 468 -11.70 -29.30 7.35
C SER A 468 -12.83 -28.34 6.98
N PHE A 469 -12.83 -27.15 7.61
CA PHE A 469 -13.79 -26.06 7.35
C PHE A 469 -13.28 -24.99 6.36
N ALA A 470 -12.03 -25.08 5.89
CA ALA A 470 -11.37 -24.02 5.12
C ALA A 470 -11.86 -23.83 3.66
N ARG A 471 -12.94 -24.52 3.24
CA ARG A 471 -13.44 -24.45 1.84
C ARG A 471 -14.95 -24.32 1.67
N LYS A 472 -15.72 -23.91 2.69
CA LYS A 472 -17.17 -23.72 2.51
C LYS A 472 -17.54 -22.28 2.18
N LYS A 473 -18.58 -22.12 1.34
CA LYS A 473 -19.24 -20.84 1.11
C LYS A 473 -20.03 -20.44 2.37
N PRO A 474 -20.21 -19.14 2.66
CA PRO A 474 -20.92 -18.68 3.86
C PRO A 474 -22.38 -19.19 3.97
N GLU A 475 -23.00 -19.53 2.84
CA GLU A 475 -24.40 -19.96 2.75
C GLU A 475 -24.64 -21.41 3.20
N GLU A 476 -23.59 -22.22 3.36
CA GLU A 476 -23.69 -23.64 3.71
C GLU A 476 -23.40 -23.94 5.20
N ILE A 477 -23.27 -22.91 6.03
CA ILE A 477 -23.05 -23.02 7.48
C ILE A 477 -24.26 -22.44 8.24
N ALA A 478 -25.34 -23.22 8.28
CA ALA A 478 -26.43 -23.28 9.28
C ALA A 478 -27.79 -23.52 8.60
N PRO A 479 -28.64 -24.39 9.18
CA PRO A 479 -29.65 -23.80 10.04
C PRO A 479 -29.95 -24.70 11.26
N GLU A 480 -29.21 -24.57 12.35
CA GLU A 480 -29.69 -25.03 13.66
C GLU A 480 -29.26 -24.07 14.75
N ARG A 481 -30.12 -23.06 14.95
CA ARG A 481 -30.41 -22.28 16.17
C ARG A 481 -30.88 -20.88 15.74
N SER A 482 -32.08 -20.82 15.18
CA SER A 482 -32.86 -19.59 15.23
C SER A 482 -33.30 -19.39 16.70
N LEU A 483 -32.53 -18.60 17.46
CA LEU A 483 -33.07 -17.94 18.63
C LEU A 483 -34.02 -16.87 18.11
N ASN A 484 -35.33 -17.16 18.22
CA ASN A 484 -36.39 -16.26 17.81
C ASN A 484 -36.46 -15.08 18.80
N LEU A 485 -35.60 -14.08 18.61
CA LEU A 485 -35.52 -12.87 19.44
C LEU A 485 -36.74 -11.95 19.32
N SER A 486 -37.74 -12.32 18.51
CA SER A 486 -39.01 -11.58 18.36
C SER A 486 -40.09 -11.99 19.38
N GLU A 487 -39.90 -13.07 20.15
CA GLU A 487 -40.87 -13.55 21.16
C GLU A 487 -40.43 -13.33 22.62
N HIS A 488 -39.28 -12.69 22.88
CA HIS A 488 -38.81 -12.43 24.26
C HIS A 488 -38.67 -10.94 24.64
N PHE A 489 -39.12 -10.02 23.78
CA PHE A 489 -39.18 -8.58 24.08
C PHE A 489 -40.60 -8.02 24.22
N ASN A 490 -41.63 -8.88 24.36
CA ASN A 490 -43.04 -8.46 24.38
C ASN A 490 -43.78 -8.65 25.71
N THR A 491 -43.06 -8.76 26.82
CA THR A 491 -43.65 -8.70 28.17
C THR A 491 -42.70 -7.93 29.08
N ASP A 492 -42.91 -6.61 29.18
CA ASP A 492 -42.60 -5.74 30.35
C ASP A 492 -42.35 -4.25 30.04
N LEU A 493 -42.81 -3.75 28.88
CA LEU A 493 -42.93 -2.30 28.63
C LEU A 493 -44.33 -1.92 28.13
N LYS A 494 -45.36 -2.35 28.87
CA LYS A 494 -46.69 -1.71 28.85
C LYS A 494 -46.91 -0.99 30.17
N ARG A 495 -46.32 0.19 30.32
CA ARG A 495 -46.81 1.27 31.19
C ARG A 495 -46.26 2.60 30.71
N GLU A 496 -47.19 3.42 30.21
CA GLU A 496 -47.12 4.88 30.08
C GLU A 496 -46.05 5.49 29.17
N PHE A 497 -46.38 5.62 27.88
CA PHE A 497 -45.93 6.77 27.08
C PHE A 497 -47.13 7.32 26.32
N ASN A 498 -47.68 8.43 26.82
CA ASN A 498 -48.68 9.23 26.14
C ASN A 498 -48.02 10.02 25.00
N ASP A 499 -48.75 10.09 23.89
CA ASP A 499 -48.42 10.74 22.62
C ASP A 499 -47.95 12.21 22.80
N PRO A 500 -46.72 12.57 22.38
CA PRO A 500 -46.21 13.95 22.48
C PRO A 500 -46.97 14.96 21.60
N MET A 501 -47.83 14.51 20.69
CA MET A 501 -48.57 15.36 19.77
C MET A 501 -50.00 15.69 20.21
N GLU A 502 -50.48 15.12 21.32
CA GLU A 502 -51.80 15.45 21.89
C GLU A 502 -51.77 16.65 22.88
N LEU A 503 -50.59 16.99 23.43
CA LEU A 503 -50.39 18.13 24.35
C LEU A 503 -50.31 19.50 23.66
N LEU A 504 -50.11 19.54 22.34
CA LEU A 504 -50.05 20.78 21.56
C LEU A 504 -51.40 21.20 20.95
N ARG A 505 -52.45 20.37 21.08
CA ARG A 505 -53.80 20.65 20.52
C ARG A 505 -54.87 20.97 21.56
N ARG A 506 -54.56 20.94 22.86
CA ARG A 506 -55.48 21.37 23.93
C ARG A 506 -55.00 22.66 24.57
N GLY A 507 -55.65 23.78 24.23
CA GLY A 507 -55.92 24.79 25.26
C GLY A 507 -55.26 26.17 25.17
N LYS A 508 -55.02 26.73 23.97
CA LYS A 508 -55.20 28.18 23.79
C LYS A 508 -56.69 28.50 23.93
N LYS A 509 -57.13 28.91 25.13
CA LYS A 509 -58.40 29.57 25.53
C LYS A 509 -58.33 29.60 27.07
N THR A 510 -58.11 30.70 27.79
CA THR A 510 -58.89 31.96 27.85
C THR A 510 -58.13 33.03 28.65
N LYS A 511 -58.18 34.28 28.17
CA LYS A 511 -57.95 35.52 28.92
C LYS A 511 -59.10 35.77 29.91
N LYS A 512 -58.80 36.34 31.09
CA LYS A 512 -59.35 37.62 31.63
C LYS A 512 -59.49 37.61 33.16
N LYS A 513 -59.01 38.72 33.73
CA LYS A 513 -59.15 39.30 35.07
C LYS A 513 -58.27 38.72 36.16
#